data_AF-A0A655WQW0-F1
#
_entry.id   AF-A0A655WQW0-F1
#
_cell.length_a   1.000
_cell.length_b   1.000
_cell.length_c   1.000
_cell.angle_alpha   90.00
_cell.angle_beta   90.00
_cell.angle_gamma   90.00
#
_symmetry.space_group_name_H-M   'P 1'
#
loop_
_entity.id
_entity.type
_entity.pdbx_description
1 polymer ?
#
loop_
_entity_poly.entity_id
_entity_poly.type
_entity_poly.pdbx_seq_one_letter_code
_entity_poly.pdbx_strand_id
1 'polypeptide(L)'
;MRELRNVALRYALDDSISVGEILTSRPGMTEEEASAGLPLAIQVHNFERKVIAQALHRHQGNISEVMKELDLPRRTLNQKMQKFGLLRGDFTAQEE
;
A
#
# COMPACT_ATOMS: atom_id res chain seq x y z
N MET A 1 -24.64 -2.21 -12.22
CA MET A 1 -25.14 -3.00 -11.06
C MET A 1 -24.26 -4.20 -10.69
N ARG A 2 -23.69 -4.99 -11.64
CA ARG A 2 -22.85 -6.15 -11.30
C ARG A 2 -21.48 -5.78 -10.69
N GLU A 3 -20.91 -4.66 -11.12
CA GLU A 3 -19.56 -4.26 -10.68
C GLU A 3 -19.51 -3.79 -9.22
N LEU A 4 -20.51 -3.04 -8.75
CA LEU A 4 -20.61 -2.62 -7.34
C LEU A 4 -20.63 -3.83 -6.38
N ARG A 5 -21.31 -4.90 -6.80
CA ARG A 5 -21.46 -6.11 -6.00
C ARG A 5 -20.15 -6.89 -5.89
N ASN A 6 -19.36 -6.94 -6.96
CA ASN A 6 -18.05 -7.62 -6.95
C ASN A 6 -17.01 -6.85 -6.11
N VAL A 7 -17.06 -5.51 -6.12
CA VAL A 7 -16.20 -4.68 -5.29
C VAL A 7 -16.55 -4.86 -3.80
N ALA A 8 -17.84 -4.82 -3.46
CA ALA A 8 -18.31 -5.06 -2.11
C ALA A 8 -17.99 -6.48 -1.60
N LEU A 9 -18.11 -7.50 -2.46
CA LEU A 9 -17.76 -8.88 -2.10
C LEU A 9 -16.26 -9.07 -1.86
N ARG A 10 -15.38 -8.44 -2.65
CA ARG A 10 -13.93 -8.53 -2.43
C ARG A 10 -13.48 -7.76 -1.19
N TYR A 11 -14.07 -6.61 -0.91
CA TYR A 11 -13.82 -5.85 0.32
C TYR A 11 -14.26 -6.63 1.57
N ALA A 12 -15.42 -7.28 1.50
CA ALA A 12 -15.91 -8.11 2.60
C ALA A 12 -15.09 -9.40 2.84
N LEU A 13 -14.30 -9.84 1.86
CA LEU A 13 -13.44 -11.02 1.95
C LEU A 13 -12.04 -10.70 2.48
N ASP A 14 -11.59 -9.44 2.38
CA ASP A 14 -10.27 -9.01 2.85
C ASP A 14 -10.31 -7.56 3.35
N ASP A 15 -10.41 -7.40 4.67
CA ASP A 15 -10.48 -6.10 5.35
C ASP A 15 -9.14 -5.34 5.28
N SER A 16 -8.07 -5.99 4.84
CA SER A 16 -6.75 -5.37 4.62
C SER A 16 -6.64 -4.62 3.29
N ILE A 17 -7.56 -4.89 2.35
CA ILE A 17 -7.53 -4.33 0.99
C ILE A 17 -8.50 -3.15 0.90
N SER A 18 -7.95 -1.97 0.68
CA SER A 18 -8.76 -0.77 0.47
C SER A 18 -9.62 -0.90 -0.79
N VAL A 19 -10.83 -0.32 -0.78
CA VAL A 19 -11.70 -0.23 -1.97
C VAL A 19 -10.93 0.32 -3.19
N GLY A 20 -9.97 1.23 -2.96
CA GLY A 20 -9.08 1.73 -4.01
C GLY A 20 -8.18 0.66 -4.64
N GLU A 21 -7.67 -0.29 -3.86
CA GLU A 21 -6.87 -1.41 -4.36
C GLU A 21 -7.73 -2.41 -5.15
N ILE A 22 -8.98 -2.65 -4.74
CA ILE A 22 -9.87 -3.57 -5.45
C ILE A 22 -10.22 -3.05 -6.86
N LEU A 23 -10.40 -1.74 -6.98
CA LEU A 23 -10.62 -1.06 -8.27
C LEU A 23 -9.35 -1.06 -9.14
N THR A 24 -8.17 -1.06 -8.52
CA THR A 24 -6.85 -1.07 -9.19
C THR A 24 -6.44 -2.49 -9.62
N SER A 25 -6.77 -3.53 -8.86
CA SER A 25 -6.37 -4.92 -9.09
C SER A 25 -7.26 -5.65 -10.10
N ARG A 26 -7.70 -4.96 -11.16
CA ARG A 26 -8.40 -5.58 -12.29
C ARG A 26 -7.35 -6.29 -13.16
N PRO A 27 -7.43 -7.62 -13.35
CA PRO A 27 -6.41 -8.34 -14.11
C PRO A 27 -6.40 -7.81 -15.55
N GLY A 28 -5.26 -7.25 -15.97
CA GLY A 28 -5.05 -6.68 -17.31
C GLY A 28 -5.07 -5.15 -17.41
N MET A 29 -5.21 -4.42 -16.30
CA MET A 29 -5.14 -2.94 -16.30
C MET A 29 -3.72 -2.49 -15.92
N THR A 30 -3.12 -1.60 -16.73
CA THR A 30 -1.81 -1.01 -16.39
C THR A 30 -1.93 -0.07 -15.19
N GLU A 31 -0.85 0.15 -14.42
CA GLU A 31 -0.89 1.03 -13.23
C GLU A 31 -1.33 2.47 -13.57
N GLU A 32 -1.06 2.91 -14.80
CA GLU A 32 -1.48 4.21 -15.34
C GLU A 32 -2.99 4.24 -15.62
N GLU A 33 -3.57 3.18 -16.19
CA GLU A 33 -5.01 3.05 -16.42
C GLU A 33 -5.81 2.85 -15.11
N ALA A 34 -5.21 2.20 -14.12
CA ALA A 34 -5.79 2.10 -12.77
C ALA A 34 -5.81 3.45 -12.03
N SER A 35 -4.90 4.36 -12.40
CA SER A 35 -4.81 5.72 -11.86
C SER A 35 -5.72 6.73 -12.60
N ALA A 36 -6.06 6.44 -13.86
CA ALA A 36 -6.88 7.27 -14.73
C ALA A 36 -8.35 7.32 -14.25
N GLY A 37 -8.63 8.24 -13.31
CA GLY A 37 -9.95 8.45 -12.72
C GLY A 37 -9.94 8.59 -11.19
N LEU A 38 -8.82 8.30 -10.54
CA LEU A 38 -8.66 8.52 -9.09
C LEU A 38 -8.31 9.99 -8.82
N PRO A 39 -8.91 10.63 -7.79
CA PRO A 39 -8.49 11.96 -7.35
C PRO A 39 -6.99 11.98 -7.01
N LEU A 40 -6.30 13.10 -7.29
CA LEU A 40 -4.85 13.23 -7.08
C LEU A 40 -4.43 12.86 -5.66
N ALA A 41 -5.24 13.22 -4.65
CA ALA A 41 -5.00 12.87 -3.26
C ALA A 41 -4.88 11.35 -3.02
N ILE A 42 -5.67 10.54 -3.75
CA ILE A 42 -5.64 9.07 -3.65
C ILE A 42 -4.47 8.49 -4.42
N GLN A 43 -4.12 9.07 -5.58
CA GLN A 43 -2.94 8.66 -6.33
C GLN A 43 -1.66 8.88 -5.51
N VAL A 44 -1.52 10.05 -4.89
CA VAL A 44 -0.39 10.36 -4.00
C VAL A 44 -0.38 9.43 -2.79
N HIS A 45 -1.54 9.15 -2.18
CA HIS A 45 -1.64 8.20 -1.07
C HIS A 45 -1.15 6.79 -1.44
N ASN A 46 -1.58 6.27 -2.61
CA ASN A 46 -1.15 4.96 -3.09
C ASN A 46 0.33 4.93 -3.42
N PHE A 47 0.85 5.99 -4.02
CA PHE A 47 2.28 6.13 -4.31
C PHE A 47 3.11 6.13 -3.02
N GLU A 48 2.74 6.93 -2.02
CA GLU A 48 3.42 6.97 -0.72
C GLU A 48 3.43 5.58 -0.04
N ARG A 49 2.30 4.88 -0.05
CA ARG A 49 2.21 3.51 0.48
C ARG A 49 3.17 2.56 -0.25
N LYS A 50 3.20 2.60 -1.58
CA LYS A 50 4.08 1.75 -2.40
C LYS A 50 5.55 2.02 -2.10
N VAL A 51 5.96 3.28 -2.03
CA VAL A 51 7.36 3.66 -1.75
C VAL A 51 7.80 3.14 -0.38
N ILE A 52 6.96 3.30 0.65
CA ILE A 52 7.28 2.82 2.00
C ILE A 52 7.31 1.29 2.04
N ALA A 53 6.35 0.61 1.40
CA ALA A 53 6.32 -0.85 1.32
C ALA A 53 7.56 -1.41 0.60
N GLN A 54 7.99 -0.79 -0.50
CA GLN A 54 9.21 -1.19 -1.22
C GLN A 54 10.48 -0.96 -0.40
N ALA A 55 10.58 0.14 0.34
CA ALA A 55 11.70 0.38 1.23
C ALA A 55 11.72 -0.65 2.38
N LEU A 56 10.57 -0.92 3.00
CA LEU A 56 10.43 -1.95 4.03
C LEU A 56 10.80 -3.34 3.50
N HIS A 57 10.40 -3.68 2.28
CA HIS A 57 10.75 -4.95 1.66
C HIS A 57 12.26 -5.05 1.35
N ARG A 58 12.89 -3.99 0.85
CA ARG A 58 14.33 -3.98 0.54
C ARG A 58 15.20 -4.13 1.79
N HIS A 59 14.76 -3.56 2.91
CA HIS A 59 15.47 -3.60 4.18
C HIS A 59 14.93 -4.65 5.16
N GLN A 60 14.10 -5.59 4.69
CA GLN A 60 13.54 -6.69 5.50
C GLN A 60 12.89 -6.20 6.82
N GLY A 61 12.18 -5.06 6.76
CA GLY A 61 11.55 -4.45 7.93
C GLY A 61 12.49 -3.70 8.88
N ASN A 62 13.78 -3.51 8.53
CA ASN A 62 14.71 -2.72 9.34
C ASN A 62 14.39 -1.22 9.26
N ILE A 63 13.69 -0.74 10.30
CA ILE A 63 13.22 0.64 10.42
C ILE A 63 14.38 1.65 10.33
N SER A 64 15.56 1.32 10.88
CA SER A 64 16.70 2.25 10.89
C SER A 64 17.25 2.50 9.49
N GLU A 65 17.29 1.48 8.64
CA GLU A 65 17.77 1.62 7.26
C GLU A 65 16.70 2.26 6.37
N VAL A 66 15.41 1.92 6.57
CA VAL A 66 14.29 2.59 5.89
C VAL A 66 14.25 4.09 6.21
N MET A 67 14.52 4.47 7.46
CA MET A 67 14.62 5.87 7.88
C MET A 67 15.74 6.60 7.14
N LYS A 68 16.91 5.97 6.98
CA LYS A 68 18.05 6.56 6.26
C LYS A 68 17.76 6.68 4.76
N GLU A 69 17.15 5.68 4.16
CA GLU A 69 16.85 5.70 2.72
C GLU A 69 15.81 6.77 2.37
N LEU A 70 14.71 6.82 3.13
CA LEU A 70 13.63 7.76 2.87
C LEU A 70 13.88 9.15 3.45
N ASP A 71 14.99 9.34 4.18
CA ASP A 71 15.32 10.54 4.96
C ASP A 71 14.14 11.01 5.84
N LEU A 72 13.54 10.06 6.57
CA LEU A 72 12.36 10.31 7.40
C LEU A 72 12.68 10.13 8.89
N PRO A 73 12.21 11.05 9.76
CA PRO A 73 12.31 10.83 11.19
C PRO A 73 11.37 9.70 11.61
N ARG A 74 11.78 8.94 12.64
CA ARG A 74 11.07 7.74 13.13
C ARG A 74 9.58 7.97 13.39
N ARG A 75 9.24 9.14 13.95
CA ARG A 75 7.85 9.50 14.26
C ARG A 75 7.00 9.61 12.99
N THR A 76 7.52 10.25 11.94
CA THR A 76 6.83 10.39 10.65
C THR A 76 6.68 9.05 9.95
N LEU A 77 7.74 8.23 9.95
CA LEU A 77 7.68 6.88 9.38
C LEU A 77 6.62 6.04 10.07
N ASN A 78 6.60 6.00 11.40
CA ASN A 78 5.58 5.26 12.15
C ASN A 78 4.15 5.75 11.87
N GLN A 79 3.95 7.07 11.80
CA GLN A 79 2.63 7.62 11.45
C GLN A 79 2.19 7.22 10.04
N LYS A 80 3.11 7.27 9.06
CA LYS A 80 2.82 6.80 7.70
C LYS A 80 2.54 5.30 7.68
N MET A 81 3.34 4.48 8.35
CA MET A 81 3.10 3.03 8.46
C MET A 81 1.73 2.72 9.07
N GLN A 82 1.35 3.39 10.16
CA GLN A 82 0.02 3.25 10.75
C GLN A 82 -1.10 3.71 9.81
N LYS A 83 -0.92 4.86 9.14
CA LYS A 83 -1.90 5.38 8.18
C LYS A 83 -2.14 4.44 6.99
N PHE A 84 -1.09 3.75 6.54
CA PHE A 84 -1.13 2.83 5.40
C PHE A 84 -1.37 1.37 5.78
N GLY A 85 -1.51 1.05 7.08
CA GLY A 85 -1.68 -0.32 7.56
C GLY A 85 -0.45 -1.21 7.35
N LEU A 86 0.75 -0.64 7.22
CA LEU A 86 1.98 -1.39 7.00
C LEU A 86 2.55 -1.85 8.34
N LEU A 87 2.58 -3.16 8.57
CA LEU A 87 3.21 -3.74 9.75
C LEU A 87 4.61 -4.21 9.40
N ARG A 88 5.57 -3.93 10.29
CA ARG A 88 6.95 -4.43 10.12
C ARG A 88 7.01 -5.97 10.00
N GLY A 89 6.09 -6.66 10.67
CA GLY A 89 6.06 -8.13 10.75
C GLY A 89 5.84 -8.80 9.39
N ASP A 90 5.08 -8.15 8.51
CA ASP A 90 4.81 -8.65 7.16
C ASP A 90 6.07 -8.67 6.27
N PHE A 91 7.08 -7.87 6.61
CA PHE A 91 8.31 -7.72 5.82
C PHE A 91 9.54 -8.41 6.44
N THR A 92 9.47 -8.82 7.70
CA THR A 92 10.55 -9.55 8.39
C THR A 92 10.53 -11.06 8.15
N ALA A 93 9.46 -11.59 7.53
CA ALA A 93 9.23 -13.04 7.40
C ALA A 93 9.87 -13.68 6.15
N GLN A 94 10.82 -13.04 5.48
CA GLN A 94 11.52 -13.60 4.32
C GLN A 94 12.87 -14.28 4.66
N GLU A 95 13.10 -14.66 5.91
CA GLU A 95 14.15 -15.61 6.30
C GLU A 95 13.56 -17.03 6.46
N GLU A 96 13.21 -17.67 5.35
CA GLU A 96 13.19 -19.15 5.20
C GLU A 96 13.62 -19.54 3.77
#